data_AF-A0A537S7R7-F1
#
_entry.id   AF-A0A537S7R7-F1
#
_cell.length_a   1.000
_cell.length_b   1.000
_cell.length_c   1.000
_cell.angle_alpha   90.00
_cell.angle_beta   90.00
_cell.angle_gamma   90.00
#
_symmetry.space_group_name_H-M   'P 1'
#
loop_
_entity.id
_entity.type
_entity.pdbx_description
1 polymer ?
#
loop_
_entity_poly.entity_id
_entity_poly.type
_entity_poly.pdbx_seq_one_letter_code
_entity_poly.pdbx_strand_id
1 'polypeptide(L)'
;MVMVSGLCRRRRGIAFIGIAALIASFGWSGARAAPITWARQGAFEACLEHGLNEWLRAQAELVVNEDAAAARLDDAGVARWTVDTLASCQARAGPADADSEDRFTKHMARWRHHIYDLASSIRQKGVSD
;
A
#
# COMPACT_ATOMS: atom_id res chain seq x y z
N MET A 1 76.26 -5.21 -9.28
CA MET A 1 76.40 -4.09 -8.31
C MET A 1 75.51 -4.39 -7.11
N VAL A 2 76.13 -4.43 -5.92
CA VAL A 2 75.64 -4.02 -4.58
C VAL A 2 74.26 -4.56 -4.13
N MET A 3 74.21 -5.58 -3.25
CA MET A 3 73.98 -5.48 -1.78
C MET A 3 72.61 -4.85 -1.42
N VAL A 4 71.65 -5.65 -0.92
CA VAL A 4 71.41 -5.95 0.51
C VAL A 4 70.80 -4.76 1.28
N SER A 5 69.69 -5.09 1.97
CA SER A 5 69.07 -4.44 3.15
C SER A 5 67.67 -3.88 2.86
N GLY A 6 66.61 -4.20 3.61
CA GLY A 6 66.59 -4.83 4.91
C GLY A 6 65.22 -5.36 5.32
N LEU A 7 65.29 -6.36 6.18
CA LEU A 7 64.22 -6.79 7.08
C LEU A 7 63.75 -5.63 7.95
N CYS A 8 62.44 -5.44 8.05
CA CYS A 8 61.67 -4.92 9.19
C CYS A 8 60.25 -4.68 8.67
N ARG A 9 59.13 -4.90 9.34
CA ARG A 9 58.80 -5.30 10.70
C ARG A 9 57.27 -5.30 10.68
N ARG A 10 56.65 -6.31 11.31
CA ARG A 10 55.27 -6.34 11.81
C ARG A 10 54.48 -5.01 11.69
N ARG A 11 53.27 -5.07 11.12
CA ARG A 11 52.02 -4.81 11.87
C ARG A 11 50.78 -4.97 11.00
N ARG A 12 49.89 -5.82 11.53
CA ARG A 12 48.42 -5.85 11.45
C ARG A 12 47.77 -4.71 10.64
N GLY A 13 46.89 -5.10 9.74
CA GLY A 13 45.88 -4.23 9.16
C GLY A 13 45.08 -5.00 8.12
N ILE A 14 44.25 -5.94 8.56
CA ILE A 14 43.19 -6.52 7.72
C ILE A 14 42.25 -5.34 7.44
N ALA A 15 42.40 -4.73 6.26
CA ALA A 15 41.48 -3.73 5.77
C ALA A 15 40.17 -4.45 5.46
N PHE A 16 39.29 -4.50 6.47
CA PHE A 16 37.86 -4.70 6.24
C PHE A 16 37.39 -3.54 5.38
N ILE A 17 37.31 -3.77 4.08
CA ILE A 17 36.53 -2.93 3.17
C ILE A 17 35.07 -3.19 3.57
N GLY A 18 34.60 -2.39 4.52
CA GLY A 18 33.22 -2.33 4.92
C GLY A 18 32.41 -1.80 3.75
N ILE A 19 31.88 -2.73 2.96
CA ILE A 19 30.77 -2.43 2.06
C ILE A 19 29.59 -2.17 3.00
N ALA A 20 29.37 -0.90 3.32
CA ALA A 20 28.16 -0.46 3.98
C ALA A 20 27.00 -0.81 3.05
N ALA A 21 26.32 -1.91 3.36
CA ALA A 21 25.11 -2.33 2.70
C ALA A 21 24.11 -1.17 2.78
N LEU A 22 23.79 -0.63 1.62
CA LEU A 22 22.64 0.23 1.38
C LEU A 22 21.39 -0.57 1.78
N ILE A 23 20.95 -0.42 3.02
CA ILE A 23 19.55 -0.68 3.36
C ILE A 23 18.81 0.55 2.85
N ALA A 24 18.63 0.61 1.54
CA ALA A 24 17.55 1.40 0.98
C ALA A 24 16.29 0.78 1.57
N SER A 25 15.70 1.49 2.53
CA SER A 25 14.34 1.23 2.98
C SER A 25 13.48 1.28 1.74
N PHE A 26 13.22 0.11 1.14
CA PHE A 26 12.19 -0.04 0.14
C PHE A 26 10.89 0.30 0.85
N GLY A 27 10.55 1.58 0.82
CA GLY A 27 9.21 2.05 1.10
C GLY A 27 8.37 1.33 0.07
N TRP A 28 7.78 0.21 0.50
CA TRP A 28 6.79 -0.53 -0.26
C TRP A 28 5.72 0.50 -0.60
N SER A 29 5.84 1.05 -1.81
CA SER A 29 4.84 1.93 -2.36
C SER A 29 3.71 0.98 -2.70
N GLY A 30 2.93 0.64 -1.68
CA GLY A 30 1.73 -0.16 -1.82
C GLY A 30 0.97 0.47 -2.96
N ALA A 31 0.61 -0.34 -3.95
CA ALA A 31 -0.31 0.15 -4.96
C ALA A 31 -1.54 0.66 -4.18
N ARG A 32 -1.85 1.93 -4.36
CA ARG A 32 -2.99 2.58 -3.71
C ARG A 32 -4.04 2.76 -4.78
N ALA A 33 -5.29 2.50 -4.43
CA ALA A 33 -6.40 2.91 -5.26
C ALA A 33 -6.39 4.44 -5.41
N ALA A 34 -7.03 4.94 -6.47
CA ALA A 34 -7.12 6.37 -6.71
C ALA A 34 -7.70 7.06 -5.45
N PRO A 35 -7.02 8.07 -4.87
CA PRO A 35 -7.49 8.71 -3.66
C PRO A 35 -8.81 9.45 -3.92
N ILE A 36 -9.67 9.52 -2.90
CA ILE A 36 -10.88 10.34 -2.97
C ILE A 36 -10.49 11.80 -2.75
N THR A 37 -10.86 12.69 -3.66
CA THR A 37 -10.69 14.13 -3.46
C THR A 37 -11.80 14.66 -2.56
N TRP A 38 -11.47 14.84 -1.28
CA TRP A 38 -12.38 15.41 -0.29
C TRP A 38 -12.47 16.93 -0.40
N ALA A 39 -13.64 17.49 -0.08
CA ALA A 39 -13.79 18.93 0.08
C ALA A 39 -13.11 19.45 1.36
N ARG A 40 -13.05 18.58 2.39
CA ARG A 40 -12.41 18.84 3.69
C ARG A 40 -11.80 17.54 4.19
N GLN A 41 -10.56 17.58 4.66
CA GLN A 41 -9.95 16.43 5.31
C GLN A 41 -10.20 16.51 6.83
N GLY A 42 -10.77 15.45 7.39
CA GLY A 42 -11.01 15.32 8.83
C GLY A 42 -10.85 13.88 9.29
N ALA A 43 -11.16 13.62 10.57
CA ALA A 43 -11.07 12.29 11.16
C ALA A 43 -12.01 11.29 10.48
N PHE A 44 -13.18 11.75 10.02
CA PHE A 44 -14.16 10.93 9.31
C PHE A 44 -13.63 10.50 7.93
N GLU A 45 -13.15 11.45 7.12
CA GLU A 45 -12.59 11.17 5.80
C GLU A 45 -11.33 10.28 5.89
N ALA A 46 -10.48 10.51 6.90
CA ALA A 46 -9.32 9.65 7.15
C ALA A 46 -9.73 8.22 7.52
N CYS A 47 -10.80 8.05 8.30
CA CYS A 47 -11.36 6.73 8.61
C CYS A 47 -11.86 6.03 7.35
N LEU A 48 -12.59 6.73 6.48
CA LEU A 48 -13.09 6.20 5.21
C LEU A 48 -11.94 5.81 4.27
N GLU A 49 -10.94 6.67 4.10
CA GLU A 49 -9.77 6.38 3.27
C GLU A 49 -9.01 5.15 3.78
N HIS A 50 -8.85 5.02 5.10
CA HIS A 50 -8.18 3.87 5.68
C HIS A 50 -8.94 2.57 5.38
N GLY A 51 -10.24 2.52 5.69
CA GLY A 51 -11.08 1.35 5.44
C GLY A 51 -11.17 0.99 3.95
N LEU A 52 -11.28 2.00 3.08
CA LEU A 52 -11.26 1.84 1.62
C LEU A 52 -9.98 1.18 1.13
N ASN A 53 -8.82 1.70 1.56
CA ASN A 53 -7.53 1.21 1.10
C ASN A 53 -7.28 -0.24 1.55
N GLU A 54 -7.63 -0.58 2.79
CA GLU A 54 -7.51 -1.95 3.29
C GLU A 54 -8.43 -2.90 2.53
N TRP A 55 -9.69 -2.51 2.34
CA TRP A 55 -10.66 -3.32 1.64
C TRP A 55 -10.26 -3.54 0.18
N LEU A 56 -9.91 -2.48 -0.56
CA LEU A 56 -9.50 -2.58 -1.96
C LEU A 56 -8.26 -3.46 -2.11
N ARG A 57 -7.28 -3.33 -1.21
CA ARG A 57 -6.08 -4.18 -1.22
C ARG A 57 -6.43 -5.64 -1.02
N ALA A 58 -7.25 -5.96 -0.02
CA ALA A 58 -7.66 -7.34 0.24
C ALA A 58 -8.37 -7.95 -0.99
N GLN A 59 -9.28 -7.20 -1.62
CA GLN A 59 -9.98 -7.71 -2.80
C GLN A 59 -9.05 -7.84 -4.03
N ALA A 60 -8.13 -6.89 -4.22
CA ALA A 60 -7.15 -6.96 -5.30
C ALA A 60 -6.21 -8.15 -5.14
N GLU A 61 -5.80 -8.48 -3.92
CA GLU A 61 -4.99 -9.68 -3.64
C GLU A 61 -5.74 -10.97 -4.00
N LEU A 62 -7.05 -11.06 -3.72
CA LEU A 62 -7.88 -12.19 -4.18
C LEU A 62 -7.89 -12.30 -5.72
N VAL A 63 -8.01 -11.18 -6.43
CA VAL A 63 -7.98 -11.14 -7.91
C VAL A 63 -6.60 -11.51 -8.47
N VAL A 64 -5.52 -11.08 -7.82
CA VAL A 64 -4.16 -11.43 -8.23
C VAL A 64 -3.90 -12.93 -8.06
N ASN A 65 -4.40 -13.52 -6.99
CA ASN A 65 -4.23 -14.94 -6.66
C ASN A 65 -5.26 -15.87 -7.32
N GLU A 66 -6.14 -15.34 -8.17
CA GLU A 66 -7.22 -16.11 -8.84
C GLU A 66 -8.12 -16.87 -7.84
N ASP A 67 -8.32 -16.29 -6.64
CA ASP A 67 -9.11 -16.91 -5.59
C ASP A 67 -10.61 -16.90 -5.95
N ALA A 68 -11.29 -18.02 -5.74
CA ALA A 68 -12.73 -18.16 -6.02
C ALA A 68 -13.60 -17.18 -5.22
N ALA A 69 -13.11 -16.66 -4.09
CA ALA A 69 -13.77 -15.62 -3.31
C ALA A 69 -13.90 -14.29 -4.08
N ALA A 70 -12.98 -13.98 -5.02
CA ALA A 70 -13.07 -12.76 -5.83
C ALA A 70 -14.35 -12.73 -6.69
N ALA A 71 -14.82 -13.89 -7.15
CA ALA A 71 -16.05 -14.01 -7.94
C ALA A 71 -17.34 -13.88 -7.11
N ARG A 72 -17.23 -13.92 -5.77
CA ARG A 72 -18.39 -13.79 -4.87
C ARG A 72 -18.72 -12.36 -4.51
N LEU A 73 -17.85 -11.41 -4.85
CA LEU A 73 -18.08 -10.01 -4.58
C LEU A 73 -19.04 -9.41 -5.62
N ASP A 74 -20.21 -9.00 -5.17
CA ASP A 74 -21.25 -8.39 -6.00
C ASP A 74 -21.62 -6.97 -5.54
N ASP A 75 -22.47 -6.30 -6.31
CA ASP A 75 -22.86 -4.92 -6.03
C ASP A 75 -23.63 -4.78 -4.71
N ALA A 76 -24.41 -5.79 -4.33
CA ALA A 76 -25.14 -5.80 -3.07
C ALA A 76 -24.18 -5.90 -1.87
N GLY A 77 -23.16 -6.76 -1.96
CA GLY A 77 -22.11 -6.90 -0.95
C GLY A 77 -21.30 -5.62 -0.79
N VAL A 78 -20.93 -4.97 -1.90
CA VAL A 78 -20.20 -3.69 -1.86
C VAL A 78 -21.06 -2.56 -1.31
N ALA A 79 -22.33 -2.47 -1.70
CA ALA A 79 -23.26 -1.48 -1.17
C ALA A 79 -23.43 -1.63 0.34
N ARG A 80 -23.60 -2.88 0.82
CA ARG A 80 -23.67 -3.17 2.25
C ARG A 80 -22.39 -2.77 2.98
N TRP A 81 -21.22 -3.17 2.47
CA TRP A 81 -19.93 -2.81 3.05
C TRP A 81 -19.74 -1.28 3.12
N THR A 82 -20.20 -0.56 2.09
CA THR A 82 -20.12 0.90 2.02
C THR A 82 -20.94 1.55 3.14
N VAL A 83 -22.19 1.11 3.32
CA VAL A 83 -23.07 1.60 4.40
C VAL A 83 -22.51 1.26 5.78
N ASP A 84 -22.05 0.02 5.98
CA ASP A 84 -21.48 -0.42 7.25
C ASP A 84 -20.21 0.39 7.60
N THR A 85 -19.40 0.73 6.60
CA THR A 85 -18.18 1.52 6.76
C THR A 85 -18.49 2.98 7.08
N LEU A 86 -19.48 3.59 6.42
CA LEU A 86 -19.96 4.94 6.74
C LEU A 86 -20.43 5.01 8.21
N ALA A 87 -21.30 4.07 8.63
CA ALA A 87 -21.81 4.01 9.99
C ALA A 87 -20.69 3.79 11.03
N SER A 88 -19.74 2.89 10.73
CA SER A 88 -18.58 2.62 11.60
C SER A 88 -17.68 3.86 11.76
N CYS A 89 -17.39 4.57 10.67
CA CYS A 89 -16.57 5.77 10.71
C CYS A 89 -17.31 6.93 11.41
N GLN A 90 -18.61 7.06 11.23
CA GLN A 90 -19.41 8.07 11.94
C GLN A 90 -19.38 7.81 13.46
N ALA A 91 -19.51 6.56 13.89
CA ALA A 91 -19.44 6.18 15.30
C ALA A 91 -18.05 6.44 15.93
N ARG A 92 -16.97 6.31 15.14
CA ARG A 92 -15.58 6.46 15.63
C ARG A 92 -15.04 7.88 15.59
N ALA A 93 -15.35 8.62 14.52
CA ALA A 93 -14.72 9.89 14.20
C ALA A 93 -15.65 11.11 14.36
N GLY A 94 -16.92 10.88 14.64
CA GLY A 94 -17.93 11.92 14.79
C GLY A 94 -18.81 12.10 13.54
N PRO A 95 -19.66 13.13 13.53
CA PRO A 95 -20.68 13.29 12.50
C PRO A 95 -20.07 13.44 11.12
N ALA A 96 -20.67 12.73 10.16
CA ALA A 96 -20.35 12.78 8.76
C ALA A 96 -20.96 14.03 8.11
N ASP A 97 -20.22 14.62 7.17
CA ASP A 97 -20.73 15.62 6.25
C ASP A 97 -21.39 14.90 5.05
N ALA A 98 -22.59 15.32 4.65
CA ALA A 98 -23.34 14.67 3.57
C ALA A 98 -22.59 14.64 2.24
N ASP A 99 -21.74 15.65 1.96
CA ASP A 99 -20.90 15.67 0.76
C ASP A 99 -19.79 14.60 0.83
N SER A 100 -19.25 14.33 2.02
CA SER A 100 -18.26 13.26 2.21
C SER A 100 -18.90 11.88 2.03
N GLU A 101 -20.10 11.67 2.57
CA GLU A 101 -20.85 10.41 2.36
C GLU A 101 -21.17 10.16 0.88
N ASP A 102 -21.67 11.19 0.18
CA ASP A 102 -21.98 11.13 -1.24
C ASP A 102 -20.74 10.84 -2.10
N ARG A 103 -19.63 11.53 -1.83
CA ARG A 103 -18.35 11.29 -2.54
C ARG A 103 -17.84 9.87 -2.33
N PHE A 104 -17.91 9.37 -1.11
CA PHE A 104 -17.51 8.00 -0.79
C PHE A 104 -18.37 6.98 -1.54
N THR A 105 -19.69 7.17 -1.50
CA THR A 105 -20.65 6.29 -2.18
C THR A 105 -20.44 6.29 -3.70
N LYS A 106 -20.26 7.47 -4.32
CA LYS A 106 -19.94 7.59 -5.75
C LYS A 106 -18.59 6.98 -6.11
N HIS A 107 -17.61 7.06 -5.22
CA HIS A 107 -16.33 6.39 -5.41
C HIS A 107 -16.50 4.87 -5.41
N MET A 108 -17.27 4.34 -4.45
CA MET A 108 -17.56 2.90 -4.33
C MET A 108 -18.44 2.35 -5.45
N ALA A 109 -19.24 3.17 -6.14
CA ALA A 109 -19.95 2.74 -7.34
C ALA A 109 -19.01 2.25 -8.46
N ARG A 110 -17.72 2.63 -8.42
CA ARG A 110 -16.68 2.22 -9.38
C ARG A 110 -15.72 1.16 -8.80
N TRP A 111 -16.12 0.48 -7.73
CA TRP A 111 -15.28 -0.46 -6.98
C TRP A 111 -14.51 -1.47 -7.84
N ARG A 112 -15.16 -2.07 -8.86
CA ARG A 112 -14.52 -3.05 -9.76
C ARG A 112 -13.30 -2.49 -10.44
N HIS A 113 -13.40 -1.26 -10.97
CA HIS A 113 -12.30 -0.60 -11.64
C HIS A 113 -11.12 -0.39 -10.68
N HIS A 114 -11.41 0.08 -9.45
CA HIS A 114 -10.37 0.29 -8.44
C HIS A 114 -9.65 -1.00 -8.07
N ILE A 115 -10.37 -2.12 -7.95
CA ILE A 115 -9.78 -3.44 -7.66
C ILE A 115 -8.89 -3.90 -8.82
N TYR A 116 -9.37 -3.83 -10.07
CA TYR A 116 -8.61 -4.32 -11.22
C TYR A 116 -7.38 -3.46 -11.52
N ASP A 117 -7.48 -2.14 -11.37
CA ASP A 117 -6.34 -1.23 -11.50
C ASP A 117 -5.28 -1.54 -10.43
N LEU A 118 -5.72 -1.78 -9.19
CA LEU A 118 -4.86 -2.15 -8.09
C LEU A 118 -4.20 -3.53 -8.32
N ALA A 119 -4.97 -4.53 -8.73
CA ALA A 119 -4.47 -5.85 -9.07
C ALA A 119 -3.44 -5.81 -10.22
N SER A 120 -3.70 -5.01 -11.25
CA SER A 120 -2.76 -4.77 -12.35
C SER A 120 -1.45 -4.17 -11.85
N SER A 121 -1.53 -3.15 -10.98
CA SER A 121 -0.33 -2.53 -10.38
C SER A 121 0.46 -3.51 -9.50
N ILE A 122 -0.21 -4.39 -8.75
CA ILE A 122 0.45 -5.43 -7.94
C ILE A 122 1.19 -6.43 -8.83
N ARG A 123 0.55 -6.92 -9.90
CA ARG A 123 1.18 -7.86 -10.85
C ARG A 123 2.43 -7.26 -11.50
N GLN A 124 2.37 -6.00 -11.93
CA GLN A 124 3.51 -5.31 -12.54
C GLN A 124 4.72 -5.22 -11.60
N LYS A 125 4.48 -5.00 -10.31
CA LYS A 125 5.54 -4.99 -9.30
C LYS A 125 6.16 -6.38 -9.10
N GLY A 126 5.34 -7.42 -9.03
CA GLY A 126 5.83 -8.80 -8.87
C GLY A 126 6.60 -9.35 -10.08
N VAL A 127 6.48 -8.74 -11.26
CA VAL A 127 7.26 -9.09 -12.47
C VAL A 127 8.61 -8.35 -12.51
N SER A 128 8.76 -7.27 -11.74
CA SER A 128 9.96 -6.41 -11.77
C SER A 128 11.02 -6.79 -10.72
N ASP A 129 10.77 -7.84 -9.91
CA ASP A 129 11.69 -8.42 -8.92
C ASP A 129 12.32 -9.73 -9.44
#